data_AF-A0A2A5CM50-F1
#
_entry.id   AF-A0A2A5CM50-F1
#
_cell.length_a   1.000
_cell.length_b   1.000
_cell.length_c   1.000
_cell.angle_alpha   90.00
_cell.angle_beta   90.00
_cell.angle_gamma   90.00
#
_symmetry.space_group_name_H-M   'P 1'
#
loop_
_entity.id
_entity.type
_entity.pdbx_description
1 polymer ?
#
loop_
_entity_poly.entity_id
_entity_poly.type
_entity_poly.pdbx_seq_one_letter_code
_entity_poly.pdbx_strand_id
1 'polypeptide(L)'
;MARRLKLTFKISRPEGVEIITLQGQYARTLSALVENGSKGITALELSSWALRLSHYVFILRTEYSLEVEMVREEHDGIAGAGWHGRYFLHTPVTLLLDEEAA
;
A
#
# COMPACT_ATOMS: atom_id res chain seq x y z
N MET A 1 18.04 -1.61 -18.58
CA MET A 1 17.10 -2.29 -17.68
C MET A 1 16.78 -1.33 -16.54
N ALA A 2 15.52 -0.93 -16.37
CA ALA A 2 15.15 -0.03 -15.27
C ALA A 2 15.33 -0.75 -13.92
N ARG A 3 15.97 -0.08 -12.95
CA ARG A 3 16.12 -0.58 -11.58
C ARG A 3 14.71 -0.86 -11.02
N ARG A 4 14.44 -2.11 -10.62
CA ARG A 4 13.17 -2.43 -9.94
C ARG A 4 13.16 -1.69 -8.61
N LEU A 5 12.08 -0.94 -8.34
CA LEU A 5 11.86 -0.29 -7.04
C LEU A 5 12.00 -1.35 -5.94
N LYS A 6 12.83 -1.08 -4.94
CA LYS A 6 13.05 -1.94 -3.78
C LYS A 6 13.07 -1.04 -2.56
N LEU A 7 12.18 -1.28 -1.62
CA LEU A 7 11.99 -0.46 -0.42
C LEU A 7 11.91 -1.35 0.81
N THR A 8 12.48 -0.88 1.91
CA THR A 8 12.51 -1.59 3.20
C THR A 8 11.55 -0.92 4.16
N PHE A 9 10.77 -1.74 4.88
CA PHE A 9 9.74 -1.27 5.79
C PHE A 9 9.94 -1.90 7.15
N LYS A 10 9.75 -1.10 8.19
CA LYS A 10 9.64 -1.54 9.58
C LYS A 10 8.16 -1.66 9.94
N ILE A 11 7.73 -2.86 10.30
CA ILE A 11 6.37 -3.18 10.72
C ILE A 11 6.37 -3.32 12.25
N SER A 12 5.52 -2.56 12.94
CA SER A 12 5.36 -2.69 14.40
C SER A 12 4.12 -3.52 14.70
N ARG A 13 4.30 -4.63 15.40
CA ARG A 13 3.23 -5.55 15.81
C ARG A 13 3.23 -5.74 17.33
N PRO A 14 2.14 -6.27 17.92
CA PRO A 14 2.10 -6.56 19.36
C PRO A 14 3.22 -7.48 19.84
N GLU A 15 3.64 -8.44 19.02
CA GLU A 15 4.70 -9.41 19.29
C GLU A 15 6.13 -8.86 19.10
N GLY A 16 6.27 -7.70 18.46
CA GLY A 16 7.57 -7.08 18.20
C GLY A 16 7.64 -6.33 16.88
N VAL A 17 8.87 -6.04 16.47
CA VAL A 17 9.17 -5.31 15.23
C VAL A 17 9.69 -6.29 14.19
N GLU A 18 9.17 -6.23 12.98
CA GLU A 18 9.69 -6.94 11.81
C GLU A 18 10.20 -5.94 10.77
N ILE A 19 11.31 -6.28 10.10
CA ILE A 19 11.82 -5.54 8.94
C ILE A 19 11.63 -6.40 7.70
N ILE A 20 10.90 -5.88 6.72
CA ILE A 20 10.68 -6.54 5.43
C ILE A 20 11.20 -5.71 4.28
N THR A 21 11.56 -6.36 3.18
CA THR A 21 11.93 -5.68 1.94
C THR A 21 11.00 -6.09 0.81
N LEU A 22 10.31 -5.13 0.22
CA LEU A 22 9.41 -5.34 -0.90
C LEU A 22 10.02 -4.85 -2.20
N GLN A 23 9.51 -5.34 -3.33
CA GLN A 23 9.93 -4.90 -4.66
C GLN A 23 8.73 -4.57 -5.55
N GLY A 24 8.97 -3.75 -6.58
CA GLY A 24 8.01 -3.43 -7.63
C GLY A 24 6.73 -2.82 -7.09
N GLN A 25 5.59 -3.37 -7.51
CA GLN A 25 4.26 -2.80 -7.20
C GLN A 25 3.86 -2.98 -5.74
N TYR A 26 4.35 -4.02 -5.05
CA TYR A 26 4.06 -4.20 -3.63
C TYR A 26 4.77 -3.13 -2.79
N ALA A 27 6.05 -2.86 -3.10
CA ALA A 27 6.80 -1.77 -2.49
C ALA A 27 6.12 -0.41 -2.73
N ARG A 28 5.71 -0.17 -3.98
CA ARG A 28 5.03 1.08 -4.35
C ARG A 28 3.68 1.25 -3.65
N THR A 29 2.91 0.17 -3.52
CA THR A 29 1.60 0.17 -2.85
C THR A 29 1.76 0.44 -1.35
N LEU A 30 2.71 -0.23 -0.69
CA LEU A 30 2.93 -0.02 0.75
C LEU A 30 3.49 1.39 1.03
N SER A 31 4.39 1.91 0.18
CA SER A 31 4.84 3.31 0.28
C SER A 31 3.67 4.28 0.19
N ALA A 32 2.79 4.11 -0.80
CA ALA A 32 1.63 4.98 -0.97
C ALA A 32 0.65 4.93 0.21
N LEU A 33 0.44 3.73 0.80
CA LEU A 33 -0.36 3.56 2.01
C LEU A 33 0.27 4.29 3.22
N VAL A 34 1.58 4.15 3.42
CA VAL A 34 2.31 4.82 4.51
C VAL A 34 2.29 6.34 4.33
N GLU A 35 2.52 6.83 3.12
CA GLU A 35 2.56 8.26 2.79
C GLU A 35 1.18 8.95 2.95
N ASN A 36 0.09 8.26 2.59
CA ASN A 36 -1.26 8.81 2.73
C ASN A 36 -1.87 8.59 4.11
N GLY A 37 -1.34 7.64 4.90
CA GLY A 37 -1.75 7.36 6.26
C GLY A 37 -3.27 7.23 6.39
N SER A 38 -3.86 8.06 7.24
CA SER A 38 -5.30 8.06 7.53
C SER A 38 -6.20 8.49 6.37
N LYS A 39 -5.66 9.09 5.30
CA LYS A 39 -6.45 9.42 4.09
C LYS A 39 -6.76 8.18 3.23
N GLY A 40 -5.98 7.12 3.41
CA GLY A 40 -6.03 5.95 2.55
C GLY A 40 -5.66 6.26 1.10
N ILE A 41 -5.81 5.27 0.23
CA ILE A 41 -5.52 5.39 -1.20
C ILE A 41 -6.64 4.80 -2.04
N THR A 42 -6.85 5.37 -3.23
CA THR A 42 -7.68 4.77 -4.27
C THR A 42 -6.88 4.50 -5.54
N ALA A 43 -7.34 3.56 -6.37
CA ALA A 43 -6.70 3.34 -7.68
C ALA A 43 -6.79 4.57 -8.59
N LEU A 44 -7.83 5.40 -8.39
CA LEU A 44 -8.06 6.62 -9.16
C LEU A 44 -7.02 7.70 -8.83
N GLU A 45 -6.72 7.90 -7.55
CA GLU A 45 -5.71 8.86 -7.07
C GLU A 45 -4.28 8.46 -7.49
N LEU A 46 -3.99 7.15 -7.47
CA LEU A 46 -2.65 6.64 -7.75
C LEU A 46 -2.33 6.53 -9.26
N SER A 47 -3.32 6.66 -10.13
CA SER A 47 -3.15 6.74 -11.60
C SER A 47 -2.51 5.47 -12.22
N SER A 48 -1.77 5.64 -13.32
CA SER A 48 -1.44 4.63 -14.36
C SER A 48 -0.78 3.31 -13.91
N TRP A 49 -0.32 3.21 -12.67
CA TRP A 49 0.32 2.00 -12.15
C TRP A 49 -0.60 1.15 -11.26
N ALA A 50 -1.67 1.71 -10.71
CA ALA A 50 -2.53 1.05 -9.73
C ALA A 50 -3.62 0.14 -10.36
N LEU A 51 -3.40 -0.32 -11.60
CA LEU A 51 -4.34 -1.14 -12.39
C LEU A 51 -4.80 -2.42 -11.68
N ARG A 52 -4.00 -2.93 -10.73
CA ARG A 52 -4.33 -4.12 -9.92
C ARG A 52 -4.20 -3.85 -8.42
N LEU A 53 -4.58 -2.65 -7.97
CA LEU A 53 -4.45 -2.23 -6.57
C LEU A 53 -5.06 -3.25 -5.59
N SER A 54 -6.24 -3.79 -5.90
CA SER A 54 -6.89 -4.82 -5.07
C SER A 54 -6.04 -6.08 -4.90
N HIS A 55 -5.33 -6.52 -5.94
CA HIS A 55 -4.41 -7.65 -5.87
C HIS A 55 -3.17 -7.29 -5.05
N TYR A 56 -2.61 -6.09 -5.24
CA TYR A 56 -1.44 -5.67 -4.45
C TYR A 56 -1.77 -5.62 -2.95
N VAL A 57 -2.94 -5.08 -2.59
CA VAL A 57 -3.44 -5.08 -1.21
C VAL A 57 -3.74 -6.49 -0.71
N PHE A 58 -4.30 -7.37 -1.56
CA PHE A 58 -4.52 -8.77 -1.20
C PHE A 58 -3.21 -9.45 -0.78
N ILE A 59 -2.13 -9.30 -1.56
CA ILE A 59 -0.81 -9.84 -1.23
C ILE A 59 -0.26 -9.24 0.07
N LEU A 60 -0.41 -7.93 0.29
CA LEU A 60 -0.01 -7.28 1.55
C LEU A 60 -0.76 -7.87 2.76
N ARG A 61 -2.05 -8.19 2.61
CA ARG A 61 -2.86 -8.81 3.67
C ARG A 61 -2.47 -10.28 3.91
N THR A 62 -2.30 -11.08 2.87
CA THR A 62 -2.12 -12.54 3.02
C THR A 62 -0.68 -12.92 3.33
N GLU A 63 0.29 -12.34 2.61
CA GLU A 63 1.69 -12.77 2.68
C GLU A 63 2.49 -12.01 3.75
N TYR A 64 2.04 -10.80 4.11
CA TYR A 64 2.73 -9.94 5.10
C TYR A 64 1.88 -9.65 6.34
N SER A 65 0.68 -10.21 6.39
CA SER A 65 -0.28 -10.05 7.50
C SER A 65 -0.54 -8.60 7.86
N LEU A 66 -0.54 -7.70 6.87
CA LEU A 66 -0.87 -6.29 7.09
C LEU A 66 -2.39 -6.11 7.18
N GLU A 67 -2.83 -5.46 8.25
CA GLU A 67 -4.19 -4.99 8.41
C GLU A 67 -4.41 -3.77 7.53
N VAL A 68 -5.03 -4.02 6.39
CA VAL A 68 -5.49 -2.97 5.47
C VAL A 68 -7.00 -3.07 5.41
N GLU A 69 -7.74 -2.01 5.72
CA GLU A 69 -9.19 -1.95 5.53
C GLU A 69 -9.53 -1.52 4.09
N MET A 70 -10.70 -1.93 3.60
CA MET A 70 -11.25 -1.38 2.36
C MET A 70 -12.66 -0.87 2.61
N VAL A 71 -12.90 0.39 2.25
CA VAL A 71 -14.23 1.01 2.25
C VAL A 71 -14.63 1.27 0.80
N ARG A 72 -15.92 1.07 0.50
CA ARG A 72 -16.48 1.45 -0.80
C ARG A 72 -16.67 2.96 -0.83
N GLU A 73 -16.03 3.61 -1.79
CA GLU A 73 -16.22 5.01 -2.11
C GLU A 73 -17.04 5.12 -3.38
N GLU A 74 -18.21 5.74 -3.28
CA GLU A 74 -19.04 6.05 -4.43
C GLU A 74 -18.34 7.08 -5.31
N HIS A 75 -18.42 6.88 -6.61
CA HIS A 75 -17.86 7.77 -7.61
C HIS A 75 -18.93 8.07 -8.64
N ASP A 76 -19.20 9.35 -8.85
CA ASP A 76 -19.96 9.84 -9.99
C ASP A 76 -19.03 10.62 -10.91
N GLY A 77 -18.99 10.23 -12.18
CA GLY A 77 -18.03 10.74 -13.14
C GLY A 77 -18.57 10.68 -14.56
N ILE A 78 -17.90 11.39 -15.49
CA ILE A 78 -18.31 11.49 -16.91
C ILE A 78 -18.37 10.11 -17.58
N ALA A 79 -17.55 9.16 -17.11
CA ALA A 79 -17.52 7.79 -17.60
C ALA A 79 -18.62 6.88 -16.98
N GLY A 80 -19.46 7.42 -16.10
CA GLY A 80 -20.55 6.72 -15.41
C GLY A 80 -20.41 6.74 -13.89
N ALA A 81 -21.52 6.44 -13.21
CA ALA A 81 -21.57 6.24 -11.76
C ALA A 81 -21.16 4.81 -11.38
N GLY A 82 -20.46 4.67 -10.25
CA GLY A 82 -20.00 3.40 -9.72
C GLY A 82 -19.37 3.55 -8.33
N TRP A 83 -18.52 2.61 -7.95
CA TRP A 83 -17.74 2.70 -6.72
C TRP A 83 -16.34 2.15 -6.94
N HIS A 84 -15.38 2.63 -6.14
CA HIS A 84 -14.05 2.06 -6.06
C HIS A 84 -13.66 1.83 -4.59
N GLY A 85 -12.66 0.99 -4.36
CA GLY A 85 -12.16 0.74 -3.01
C GLY A 85 -11.20 1.86 -2.59
N ARG A 86 -11.44 2.46 -1.42
CA ARG A 86 -10.44 3.22 -0.66
C ARG A 86 -9.82 2.30 0.38
N TYR A 87 -8.49 2.24 0.41
CA TYR A 87 -7.75 1.33 1.27
C TYR A 87 -7.01 2.10 2.37
N PHE A 88 -7.14 1.66 3.62
CA PHE A 88 -6.53 2.29 4.79
C PHE A 88 -5.59 1.29 5.46
N LEU A 89 -4.36 1.71 5.77
CA LEU A 89 -3.39 0.88 6.50
C LEU A 89 -3.54 1.13 8.00
N HIS A 90 -3.91 0.09 8.74
CA HIS A 90 -4.04 0.12 10.20
C HIS A 90 -2.81 -0.42 10.92
N THR A 91 -2.12 -1.39 10.30
CA THR A 91 -0.83 -1.86 10.84
C THR A 91 0.19 -0.71 10.81
N PRO A 92 0.83 -0.38 11.95
CA PRO A 92 1.86 0.65 11.98
C PRO A 92 3.09 0.22 11.17
N VAL A 93 3.34 0.92 10.06
CA VAL A 93 4.48 0.67 9.17
C VAL A 93 5.25 1.97 8.95
N THR A 94 6.57 1.88 8.96
CA THR A 94 7.48 2.99 8.64
C THR A 94 8.37 2.59 7.47
N LEU A 95 8.49 3.45 6.47
CA LEU A 95 9.49 3.28 5.41
C LEU A 95 10.87 3.60 5.98
N LEU A 96 11.82 2.68 5.86
CA LEU A 96 13.21 2.89 6.27
C LEU A 96 14.00 3.47 5.10
N LEU A 97 14.82 4.47 5.38
CA LEU A 97 15.79 5.00 4.43
C LEU A 97 17.01 4.08 4.37
N ASP A 98 17.77 4.15 3.26
CA ASP A 98 18.89 3.22 2.97
C ASP A 98 19.95 3.16 4.11
N GLU A 99 20.07 4.18 4.95
CA GLU A 99 20.99 4.23 6.10
C GLU A 99 20.49 3.44 7.34
N GLU A 100 19.18 3.22 7.47
CA GLU A 100 18.56 2.51 8.62
C GLU A 100 18.32 1.01 8.34
N ALA A 101 18.56 0.57 7.11
CA ALA A 101 18.37 -0.81 6.67
C ALA A 101 19.64 -1.69 6.75
N ALA A 102 20.73 -1.15 7.32
CA ALA A 102 22.03 -1.80 7.50
C ALA A 102 22.23 -2.31 8.94
#